data_AF-A0A0X3PPH5-F1
#
_entry.id   AF-A0A0X3PPH5-F1
#
_cell.length_a   1.000
_cell.length_b   1.000
_cell.length_c   1.000
_cell.angle_alpha   90.00
_cell.angle_beta   90.00
_cell.angle_gamma   90.00
#
_symmetry.space_group_name_H-M   'P 1'
#
loop_
_entity.id
_entity.type
_entity.pdbx_description
1 polymer ?
#
loop_
_entity_poly.entity_id
_entity_poly.type
_entity_poly.pdbx_seq_one_letter_code
_entity_poly.pdbx_strand_id
1 'polypeptide(L)'
;MDHLVCFLPGTLAYGYLHGMPEDHLELAKRLLRTCVATYNQSATGLSPEITHFNVAEDSPRDFYVKKGDAHCILRPETVESLFYLYRITKDPLYRTWGRQIFEAFQKHTRLPHAGYAPVQDVNALPVSHKGKMESFWMAETLKYFYLLFSDQAAAKFDLKKWVFNSEAHPFPIPTSEADISILNQAYTLTYLS
;
A
#
# COMPACT_ATOMS: atom_id res chain seq x y z
N MET A 1 -3.65 -5.95 -13.86
CA MET A 1 -3.89 -5.36 -12.53
C MET A 1 -2.68 -4.56 -12.17
N ASP A 2 -2.85 -3.25 -12.11
CA ASP A 2 -1.80 -2.35 -11.68
C ASP A 2 -1.55 -2.58 -10.18
N HIS A 3 -0.31 -2.41 -9.75
CA HIS A 3 0.05 -2.47 -8.34
C HIS A 3 -0.74 -1.44 -7.52
N LEU A 4 -1.12 -0.32 -8.15
CA LEU A 4 -2.06 0.66 -7.60
C LEU A 4 -3.29 0.00 -6.96
N VAL A 5 -3.90 -1.01 -7.60
CA VAL A 5 -5.13 -1.66 -7.11
C VAL A 5 -4.94 -2.32 -5.72
N CYS A 6 -3.70 -2.54 -5.28
CA CYS A 6 -3.39 -3.00 -3.94
C CYS A 6 -3.72 -2.02 -2.81
N PHE A 7 -4.27 -0.83 -3.11
CA PHE A 7 -4.87 0.06 -2.10
C PHE A 7 -6.24 -0.49 -1.61
N LEU A 8 -6.95 -1.21 -2.50
CA LEU A 8 -8.33 -1.65 -2.29
C LEU A 8 -8.53 -2.55 -1.05
N PRO A 9 -7.64 -3.51 -0.72
CA PRO A 9 -7.77 -4.28 0.52
C PRO A 9 -7.84 -3.39 1.76
N GLY A 10 -6.97 -2.38 1.87
CA GLY A 10 -6.97 -1.43 2.98
C GLY A 10 -8.26 -0.62 3.03
N THR A 11 -8.73 -0.12 1.89
CA THR A 11 -10.01 0.59 1.79
C THR A 11 -11.21 -0.27 2.18
N LEU A 12 -11.29 -1.52 1.74
CA LEU A 12 -12.36 -2.44 2.10
C LEU A 12 -12.37 -2.73 3.61
N ALA A 13 -11.20 -2.97 4.19
CA ALA A 13 -11.06 -3.19 5.63
C ALA A 13 -11.46 -1.93 6.42
N TYR A 14 -11.04 -0.75 5.97
CA TYR A 14 -11.45 0.52 6.57
C TYR A 14 -12.97 0.73 6.49
N GLY A 15 -13.59 0.42 5.35
CA GLY A 15 -15.04 0.44 5.21
C GLY A 15 -15.74 -0.49 6.20
N TYR A 16 -15.23 -1.72 6.39
CA TYR A 16 -15.76 -2.66 7.38
C TYR A 16 -15.70 -2.09 8.80
N LEU A 17 -14.59 -1.45 9.18
CA LEU A 17 -14.45 -0.78 10.48
C LEU A 17 -15.54 0.29 10.71
N HIS A 18 -16.04 0.89 9.62
CA HIS A 18 -17.06 1.94 9.61
C HIS A 18 -18.45 1.44 9.20
N GLY A 19 -18.71 0.13 9.31
CA GLY A 19 -20.06 -0.45 9.19
C GLY A 19 -20.41 -1.06 7.83
N MET A 20 -19.44 -1.23 6.93
CA MET A 20 -19.65 -2.04 5.72
C MET A 20 -19.77 -3.54 6.05
N PRO A 21 -20.40 -4.36 5.18
CA PRO A 21 -20.62 -5.78 5.43
C PRO A 21 -19.34 -6.59 5.67
N GLU A 22 -19.46 -7.71 6.40
CA GLU A 22 -18.34 -8.62 6.71
C GLU A 22 -17.64 -9.16 5.45
N ASP A 23 -18.38 -9.37 4.37
CA ASP A 23 -17.83 -9.80 3.08
C ASP A 23 -16.76 -8.84 2.51
N HIS A 24 -16.80 -7.55 2.88
CA HIS A 24 -15.73 -6.60 2.51
C HIS A 24 -14.42 -6.96 3.20
N LEU A 25 -14.45 -7.32 4.49
CA LEU A 25 -13.26 -7.74 5.21
C LEU A 25 -12.71 -9.04 4.65
N GLU A 26 -13.56 -10.00 4.28
CA GLU A 26 -13.09 -11.24 3.69
C GLU A 26 -12.53 -11.07 2.29
N LEU A 27 -13.13 -10.20 1.47
CA LEU A 27 -12.55 -9.80 0.21
C LEU A 27 -11.21 -9.08 0.41
N ALA A 28 -11.10 -8.19 1.40
CA ALA A 28 -9.86 -7.50 1.74
C ALA A 28 -8.73 -8.48 2.06
N LYS A 29 -8.98 -9.49 2.91
CA LYS A 29 -7.97 -10.51 3.24
C LYS A 29 -7.51 -11.29 2.00
N ARG A 30 -8.44 -11.66 1.10
CA ARG A 30 -8.13 -12.39 -0.15
C ARG A 30 -7.34 -11.55 -1.14
N LEU A 31 -7.73 -10.29 -1.33
CA LEU A 31 -7.02 -9.37 -2.21
C LEU A 31 -5.63 -9.04 -1.67
N LEU A 32 -5.47 -8.82 -0.36
CA LEU A 32 -4.14 -8.56 0.20
C LEU A 32 -3.21 -9.77 0.07
N ARG A 33 -3.72 -10.99 0.26
CA ARG A 33 -2.93 -12.21 -0.05
C ARG A 33 -2.45 -12.22 -1.50
N THR A 34 -3.30 -11.81 -2.43
CA THR A 34 -2.95 -11.72 -3.87
C THR A 34 -1.89 -10.66 -4.10
N CYS A 35 -2.03 -9.47 -3.50
CA CYS A 35 -1.02 -8.41 -3.57
C CYS A 35 0.34 -8.86 -3.00
N VAL A 36 0.36 -9.56 -1.87
CA VAL A 36 1.62 -10.09 -1.31
C VAL A 36 2.21 -11.19 -2.21
N ALA A 37 1.37 -11.99 -2.88
CA ALA A 37 1.85 -12.98 -3.83
C ALA A 37 2.63 -12.35 -5.00
N THR A 38 2.29 -11.13 -5.43
CA THR A 38 3.05 -10.44 -6.50
C THR A 38 4.48 -10.07 -6.09
N TYR A 39 4.72 -9.84 -4.80
CA TYR A 39 6.07 -9.67 -4.24
C TYR A 39 6.78 -11.02 -4.15
N ASN A 40 6.12 -12.03 -3.59
CA ASN A 40 6.74 -13.32 -3.29
C ASN A 40 7.12 -14.13 -4.54
N GLN A 41 6.45 -13.92 -5.67
CA GLN A 41 6.74 -14.63 -6.92
C GLN A 41 7.79 -13.94 -7.80
N SER A 42 8.30 -12.76 -7.41
CA SER A 42 9.39 -12.10 -8.13
C SER A 42 10.77 -12.49 -7.57
N ALA A 43 11.80 -12.41 -8.40
CA ALA A 43 13.16 -12.78 -7.98
C ALA A 43 13.74 -11.85 -6.90
N THR A 44 13.27 -10.60 -6.83
CA THR A 44 13.74 -9.58 -5.89
C THR A 44 12.91 -9.50 -4.62
N GLY A 45 11.73 -10.14 -4.57
CA GLY A 45 10.77 -9.92 -3.49
C GLY A 45 10.07 -8.56 -3.57
N LEU A 46 10.10 -7.88 -4.73
CA LEU A 46 9.39 -6.63 -5.02
C LEU A 46 8.28 -6.88 -6.05
N SER A 47 7.13 -6.22 -5.91
CA SER A 47 6.08 -6.29 -6.93
C SER A 47 6.43 -5.47 -8.16
N PRO A 48 6.13 -5.95 -9.38
CA PRO A 48 6.15 -5.13 -10.59
C PRO A 48 5.02 -4.09 -10.58
N GLU A 49 5.08 -3.14 -11.52
CA GLU A 49 4.08 -2.10 -11.73
C GLU A 49 2.73 -2.68 -12.19
N ILE A 50 2.75 -3.66 -13.10
CA ILE A 50 1.53 -4.30 -13.61
C ILE A 50 1.71 -5.82 -13.66
N THR A 51 0.71 -6.54 -13.15
CA THR A 51 0.59 -8.00 -13.25
C THR A 51 -0.59 -8.40 -14.13
N HIS A 52 -0.45 -9.46 -14.92
CA HIS A 52 -1.50 -10.00 -15.77
C HIS A 52 -1.85 -11.40 -15.27
N PHE A 53 -3.06 -11.59 -14.76
CA PHE A 53 -3.49 -12.86 -14.18
C PHE A 53 -3.86 -13.87 -15.26
N ASN A 54 -3.45 -15.12 -15.07
CA ASN A 54 -3.90 -16.21 -15.92
C ASN A 54 -5.27 -16.68 -15.44
N VAL A 55 -6.23 -16.73 -16.35
CA VAL A 55 -7.62 -17.16 -16.05
C VAL A 55 -7.91 -18.60 -16.48
N ALA A 56 -6.99 -19.21 -17.23
CA ALA A 56 -7.09 -20.60 -17.65
C ALA A 56 -6.70 -21.53 -16.49
N GLU A 57 -7.52 -22.55 -16.22
CA GLU A 57 -7.33 -23.47 -15.09
C GLU A 57 -6.03 -24.28 -15.16
N ASP A 58 -5.49 -24.50 -16.36
CA ASP A 58 -4.27 -25.26 -16.62
C ASP A 58 -3.00 -24.41 -16.59
N SER A 59 -3.11 -23.10 -16.29
CA SER A 59 -1.94 -22.24 -16.24
C SER A 59 -1.03 -22.61 -15.07
N PRO A 60 0.28 -22.83 -15.29
CA PRO A 60 1.20 -23.23 -14.23
C PRO A 60 1.55 -22.10 -13.25
N ARG A 61 1.08 -20.87 -13.50
CA ARG A 61 1.37 -19.68 -12.68
C ARG A 61 0.11 -18.85 -12.50
N ASP A 62 -0.04 -18.23 -11.34
CA ASP A 62 -1.17 -17.33 -11.06
C ASP A 62 -1.18 -16.11 -11.99
N PHE A 63 -0.01 -15.56 -12.30
CA PHE A 63 0.13 -14.37 -13.14
C PHE A 63 1.46 -14.37 -13.93
N TYR A 64 1.56 -13.41 -14.85
CA TYR A 64 2.78 -13.07 -15.57
C TYR A 64 2.99 -11.56 -15.63
N VAL A 65 4.22 -11.15 -15.96
CA VAL A 65 4.64 -9.75 -16.03
C VAL A 65 5.18 -9.49 -17.42
N LYS A 66 4.68 -8.45 -18.10
CA LYS A 66 5.23 -8.03 -19.40
C LYS A 66 6.52 -7.26 -19.15
N LYS A 67 7.44 -7.30 -20.12
CA LYS A 67 8.74 -6.62 -20.00
C LYS A 67 8.63 -5.11 -19.68
N GLY A 68 7.63 -4.42 -20.25
CA GLY A 68 7.40 -2.99 -19.98
C GLY A 68 6.87 -2.70 -18.57
N ASP A 69 6.31 -3.71 -17.91
CA ASP A 69 5.57 -3.58 -16.66
C ASP A 69 6.40 -4.03 -15.44
N ALA A 70 7.61 -4.57 -15.67
CA ALA A 70 8.41 -5.25 -14.65
C ALA A 70 9.11 -4.32 -13.66
N HIS A 71 8.98 -3.00 -13.83
CA HIS A 71 9.64 -2.03 -12.97
C HIS A 71 8.94 -1.91 -11.61
N CYS A 72 9.68 -1.56 -10.56
CA CYS A 72 9.13 -1.20 -9.25
C CYS A 72 9.62 0.19 -8.86
N ILE A 73 8.67 1.10 -8.66
CA ILE A 73 8.96 2.52 -8.37
C ILE A 73 8.71 2.90 -6.92
N LEU A 74 8.86 1.94 -6.00
CA LEU A 74 8.79 2.16 -4.54
C LEU A 74 7.38 2.48 -4.01
N ARG A 75 6.34 2.05 -4.72
CA ARG A 75 4.94 2.39 -4.42
C ARG A 75 4.43 1.80 -3.09
N PRO A 76 3.45 2.45 -2.42
CA PRO A 76 3.06 2.13 -1.05
C PRO A 76 1.92 1.13 -0.89
N GLU A 77 1.13 0.86 -1.92
CA GLU A 77 -0.28 0.44 -1.78
C GLU A 77 -0.42 -0.92 -1.05
N THR A 78 0.54 -1.83 -1.24
CA THR A 78 0.55 -3.08 -0.48
C THR A 78 0.87 -2.88 1.00
N VAL A 79 1.85 -2.02 1.34
CA VAL A 79 2.16 -1.74 2.76
C VAL A 79 1.08 -0.88 3.43
N GLU A 80 0.41 0.00 2.67
CA GLU A 80 -0.81 0.67 3.10
C GLU A 80 -1.88 -0.33 3.53
N SER A 81 -2.20 -1.29 2.66
CA SER A 81 -3.18 -2.33 2.96
C SER A 81 -2.77 -3.23 4.12
N LEU A 82 -1.47 -3.57 4.24
CA LEU A 82 -0.94 -4.30 5.40
C LEU A 82 -1.16 -3.53 6.70
N PHE A 83 -0.94 -2.21 6.69
CA PHE A 83 -1.20 -1.35 7.85
C PHE A 83 -2.67 -1.42 8.29
N TYR A 84 -3.62 -1.18 7.38
CA TYR A 84 -5.05 -1.21 7.73
C TYR A 84 -5.48 -2.59 8.26
N LEU A 85 -5.16 -3.67 7.54
CA LEU A 85 -5.56 -5.01 7.94
C LEU A 85 -4.93 -5.45 9.26
N TYR A 86 -3.65 -5.12 9.50
CA TYR A 86 -3.04 -5.35 10.81
C TYR A 86 -3.75 -4.57 11.92
N ARG A 87 -4.08 -3.30 11.70
CA ARG A 87 -4.68 -2.45 12.74
C ARG A 87 -6.07 -2.93 13.12
N ILE A 88 -6.85 -3.42 12.16
CA ILE A 88 -8.23 -3.86 12.33
C ILE A 88 -8.30 -5.29 12.88
N THR A 89 -7.50 -6.22 12.36
CA THR A 89 -7.61 -7.65 12.71
C THR A 89 -6.61 -8.12 13.77
N LYS A 90 -5.52 -7.37 13.96
CA LYS A 90 -4.37 -7.73 14.81
C LYS A 90 -3.65 -9.03 14.43
N ASP A 91 -3.88 -9.56 13.23
CA ASP A 91 -3.17 -10.74 12.76
C ASP A 91 -1.67 -10.43 12.53
N PRO A 92 -0.75 -11.10 13.23
CA PRO A 92 0.69 -10.84 13.10
C PRO A 92 1.25 -11.15 11.70
N LEU A 93 0.55 -11.94 10.87
CA LEU A 93 0.96 -12.27 9.52
C LEU A 93 1.23 -11.04 8.66
N TYR A 94 0.43 -9.97 8.81
CA TYR A 94 0.62 -8.73 8.06
C TYR A 94 1.94 -8.02 8.40
N ARG A 95 2.40 -8.11 9.65
CA ARG A 95 3.74 -7.62 10.02
C ARG A 95 4.85 -8.50 9.46
N THR A 96 4.64 -9.81 9.38
CA THR A 96 5.59 -10.74 8.76
C THR A 96 5.79 -10.41 7.28
N TRP A 97 4.69 -10.25 6.52
CA TRP A 97 4.77 -9.84 5.12
C TRP A 97 5.37 -8.44 4.95
N GLY A 98 4.99 -7.48 5.79
CA GLY A 98 5.61 -6.16 5.79
C GLY A 98 7.12 -6.22 6.01
N ARG A 99 7.61 -7.12 6.88
CA ARG A 99 9.05 -7.27 7.12
C ARG A 99 9.76 -7.78 5.88
N GLN A 100 9.22 -8.81 5.25
CA GLN A 100 9.77 -9.39 4.02
C GLN A 100 9.87 -8.34 2.91
N ILE A 101 8.82 -7.56 2.70
CA ILE A 101 8.79 -6.50 1.69
C ILE A 101 9.80 -5.38 2.04
N PHE A 102 9.87 -4.97 3.31
CA PHE A 102 10.84 -3.96 3.74
C PHE A 102 12.29 -4.43 3.53
N GLU A 103 12.60 -5.68 3.87
CA GLU A 103 13.92 -6.28 3.64
C GLU A 103 14.27 -6.32 2.14
N ALA A 104 13.30 -6.64 1.27
CA ALA A 104 13.49 -6.57 -0.18
C ALA A 104 13.81 -5.14 -0.65
N PHE A 105 13.09 -4.12 -0.16
CA PHE A 105 13.42 -2.72 -0.45
C PHE A 105 14.85 -2.36 0.03
N GLN A 106 15.20 -2.73 1.26
CA GLN A 106 16.53 -2.46 1.81
C GLN A 106 17.64 -3.10 0.97
N LYS A 107 17.42 -4.31 0.46
CA LYS A 107 18.40 -5.07 -0.32
C LYS A 107 18.51 -4.59 -1.76
N HIS A 108 17.39 -4.27 -2.40
CA HIS A 108 17.32 -4.10 -3.85
C HIS A 108 17.10 -2.67 -4.31
N THR A 109 16.82 -1.72 -3.41
CA THR A 109 16.53 -0.33 -3.82
C THR A 109 17.43 0.70 -3.14
N ARG A 110 18.09 0.35 -2.03
CA ARG A 110 19.00 1.24 -1.30
C ARG A 110 20.28 1.50 -2.09
N LEU A 111 20.64 2.77 -2.27
CA LEU A 111 21.88 3.16 -2.93
C LEU A 111 23.07 3.19 -1.94
N PRO A 112 24.33 3.00 -2.40
CA PRO A 112 25.50 2.97 -1.52
C PRO A 112 25.72 4.24 -0.68
N HIS A 113 25.39 5.41 -1.22
CA HIS A 113 25.64 6.70 -0.56
C HIS A 113 24.41 7.20 0.20
N ALA A 114 23.31 7.45 -0.51
CA ALA A 114 22.08 7.96 0.08
C ALA A 114 20.88 7.67 -0.83
N GLY A 115 19.70 7.55 -0.21
CA GLY A 115 18.43 7.41 -0.91
C GLY A 115 18.15 5.99 -1.42
N TYR A 116 16.99 5.90 -2.07
CA TYR A 116 16.45 4.69 -2.66
C TYR A 116 16.09 4.98 -4.12
N ALA A 117 16.28 4.01 -5.01
CA ALA A 117 15.99 4.17 -6.43
C ALA A 117 15.08 3.05 -6.95
N PRO A 118 14.16 3.37 -7.88
CA PRO A 118 13.38 2.36 -8.58
C PRO A 118 14.26 1.29 -9.23
N VAL A 119 13.71 0.09 -9.37
CA VAL A 119 14.33 -1.01 -10.13
C VAL A 119 13.61 -1.19 -11.46
N GLN A 120 14.36 -1.43 -12.53
CA GLN A 120 13.79 -1.57 -13.88
C GLN A 120 13.08 -2.89 -14.13
N ASP A 121 13.51 -3.95 -13.45
CA ASP A 121 12.96 -5.30 -13.60
C ASP A 121 13.09 -6.05 -12.27
N VAL A 122 11.96 -6.33 -11.63
CA VAL A 122 11.88 -7.07 -10.35
C VAL A 122 12.29 -8.55 -10.46
N ASN A 123 12.49 -9.07 -11.68
CA ASN A 123 12.97 -10.42 -11.93
C ASN A 123 14.45 -10.47 -12.35
N ALA A 124 15.10 -9.31 -12.54
CA ALA A 124 16.51 -9.25 -12.90
C ALA A 124 17.40 -9.20 -11.65
N LEU A 125 18.39 -10.10 -11.60
CA LEU A 125 19.45 -10.12 -10.59
C LEU A 125 20.83 -10.16 -11.30
N PRO A 126 21.74 -9.22 -11.03
CA PRO A 126 21.58 -8.04 -10.17
C PRO A 126 20.56 -7.03 -10.73
N VAL A 127 19.97 -6.22 -9.84
CA VAL A 127 19.01 -5.19 -10.23
C VAL A 127 19.69 -4.02 -10.95
N SER A 128 18.95 -3.38 -11.87
CA SER A 128 19.36 -2.12 -12.48
C SER A 128 18.44 -0.99 -12.01
N HIS A 129 19.05 0.11 -11.58
CA HIS A 129 18.31 1.29 -11.13
C HIS A 129 18.05 2.26 -12.28
N LYS A 130 16.86 2.87 -12.31
CA LYS A 130 16.54 3.98 -13.23
C LYS A 130 15.36 4.77 -12.71
N GLY A 131 15.46 6.09 -12.81
CA GLY A 131 14.43 7.00 -12.35
C GLY A 131 14.90 7.79 -11.13
N LYS A 132 13.93 8.26 -10.36
CA LYS A 132 14.14 9.13 -9.20
C LYS A 132 13.46 8.54 -7.97
N MET A 133 13.88 8.98 -6.80
CA MET A 133 13.15 8.69 -5.56
C MET A 133 11.90 9.55 -5.54
N GLU A 134 10.74 8.93 -5.78
CA GLU A 134 9.45 9.63 -5.75
C GLU A 134 9.11 10.11 -4.33
N SER A 135 8.34 11.19 -4.22
CA SER A 135 7.95 11.78 -2.92
C SER A 135 7.21 10.77 -2.03
N PHE A 136 6.37 9.94 -2.62
CA PHE A 136 5.58 8.93 -1.92
C PHE A 136 6.43 7.84 -1.23
N TRP A 137 7.69 7.65 -1.62
CA TRP A 137 8.58 6.75 -0.86
C TRP A 137 8.67 7.20 0.61
N MET A 138 8.82 8.51 0.83
CA MET A 138 8.86 9.09 2.17
C MET A 138 7.47 9.37 2.72
N ALA A 139 6.59 9.94 1.90
CA ALA A 139 5.26 10.34 2.36
C ALA A 139 4.39 9.12 2.70
N GLU A 140 4.51 8.02 1.99
CA GLU A 140 3.58 6.90 2.07
C GLU A 140 4.27 5.61 2.47
N THR A 141 5.19 5.09 1.65
CA THR A 141 5.75 3.75 1.83
C THR A 141 6.45 3.60 3.18
N LEU A 142 7.37 4.52 3.51
CA LEU A 142 8.04 4.52 4.80
C LEU A 142 7.10 4.89 5.97
N LYS A 143 6.10 5.75 5.74
CA LYS A 143 5.11 6.10 6.77
C LYS A 143 4.27 4.89 7.15
N TYR A 144 3.75 4.14 6.17
CA TYR A 144 2.97 2.93 6.44
C TYR A 144 3.82 1.81 7.03
N PHE A 145 5.10 1.64 6.63
CA PHE A 145 5.99 0.73 7.35
C PHE A 145 6.15 1.13 8.82
N TYR A 146 6.40 2.42 9.08
CA TYR A 146 6.55 2.93 10.44
C TYR A 146 5.28 2.71 11.27
N LEU A 147 4.10 3.01 10.71
CA LEU A 147 2.81 2.80 11.37
C LEU A 147 2.43 1.31 11.51
N LEU A 148 2.85 0.45 10.58
CA LEU A 148 2.64 -0.99 10.67
C LEU A 148 3.39 -1.57 11.87
N PHE A 149 4.64 -1.17 12.09
CA PHE A 149 5.50 -1.73 13.14
C PHE A 149 5.47 -0.98 14.48
N SER A 150 5.16 0.31 14.51
CA SER A 150 5.13 1.11 15.74
C SER A 150 3.71 1.23 16.29
N ASP A 151 3.41 0.47 17.35
CA ASP A 151 2.12 0.59 18.05
C ASP A 151 1.94 1.96 18.71
N GLN A 152 3.01 2.54 19.24
CA GLN A 152 2.99 3.87 19.84
C GLN A 152 2.67 4.97 18.80
N ALA A 153 3.26 4.90 17.60
CA ALA A 153 2.98 5.88 16.57
C ALA A 153 1.56 5.71 16.02
N ALA A 154 1.16 4.47 15.71
CA ALA A 154 -0.16 4.19 15.18
C ALA A 154 -1.30 4.54 16.15
N ALA A 155 -1.07 4.45 17.47
CA ALA A 155 -2.07 4.83 18.47
C ALA A 155 -2.47 6.31 18.41
N LYS A 156 -1.64 7.18 17.79
CA LYS A 156 -1.98 8.59 17.56
C LYS A 156 -3.00 8.79 16.43
N PHE A 157 -3.15 7.79 15.56
CA PHE A 157 -4.03 7.81 14.38
C PHE A 157 -5.09 6.72 14.51
N ASP A 158 -5.93 6.82 15.55
CA ASP A 158 -7.10 5.96 15.71
C ASP A 158 -7.96 6.00 14.43
N LEU A 159 -8.10 4.87 13.76
CA LEU A 159 -8.79 4.76 12.46
C LEU A 159 -10.28 5.10 12.53
N LYS A 160 -10.86 5.22 13.74
CA LYS A 160 -12.23 5.74 13.94
C LYS A 160 -12.29 7.28 14.00
N LYS A 161 -11.15 7.94 14.18
CA LYS A 161 -11.02 9.40 14.36
C LYS A 161 -10.15 10.07 13.30
N TRP A 162 -9.44 9.28 12.50
CA TRP A 162 -8.54 9.76 11.46
C TRP A 162 -8.82 9.04 10.15
N VAL A 163 -8.67 9.78 9.05
CA VAL A 163 -8.70 9.28 7.68
C VAL A 163 -7.42 9.74 6.99
N PHE A 164 -6.79 8.86 6.23
CA PHE A 164 -5.62 9.21 5.43
C PHE A 164 -6.10 9.60 4.03
N ASN A 165 -5.58 10.70 3.47
CA ASN A 165 -5.78 10.97 2.06
C ASN A 165 -4.97 9.99 1.19
N SER A 166 -5.11 10.09 -0.13
CA SER A 166 -4.43 9.22 -1.09
C SER A 166 -2.91 9.36 -1.16
N GLU A 167 -2.30 10.25 -0.36
CA GLU A 167 -0.84 10.40 -0.23
C GLU A 167 -0.41 10.20 1.25
N ALA A 168 -1.16 9.36 1.96
CA ALA A 168 -0.97 9.01 3.36
C ALA A 168 -0.90 10.19 4.34
N HIS A 169 -1.47 11.35 4.02
CA HIS A 169 -1.56 12.47 4.97
C HIS A 169 -2.81 12.31 5.84
N PRO A 170 -2.66 12.21 7.18
CA PRO A 170 -3.79 11.98 8.08
C PRO A 170 -4.56 13.28 8.33
N PHE A 171 -5.89 13.20 8.23
CA PHE A 171 -6.84 14.24 8.57
C PHE A 171 -7.79 13.73 9.66
N PRO A 172 -8.16 14.57 10.64
CA PRO A 172 -9.15 14.20 11.64
C PRO A 172 -10.53 14.06 10.98
N ILE A 173 -11.29 13.04 11.39
CA ILE A 173 -12.69 12.90 11.00
C ILE A 173 -13.51 13.96 11.76
N PRO A 174 -14.32 14.78 11.06
CA PRO A 174 -15.22 15.75 11.69
C PRO A 174 -16.19 15.05 12.65
N THR A 175 -16.33 15.56 13.87
CA THR A 175 -17.23 14.96 14.87
C THR A 175 -18.32 15.89 15.36
N SER A 176 -18.19 17.20 15.10
CA SER A 176 -19.18 18.20 15.46
C SER A 176 -19.82 18.85 14.23
N GLU A 177 -21.04 19.38 14.39
CA GLU A 177 -21.69 20.19 13.35
C GLU A 177 -20.84 21.41 12.95
N ALA A 178 -20.08 21.96 13.91
CA ALA A 178 -19.16 23.06 13.64
C ALA A 178 -18.03 22.64 12.69
N ASP A 179 -17.40 21.47 12.92
CA ASP A 179 -16.37 20.93 12.02
C ASP A 179 -16.93 20.70 10.62
N ILE A 180 -18.12 20.12 10.53
CA ILE A 180 -18.80 19.84 9.25
C ILE A 180 -19.13 21.15 8.52
N SER A 181 -19.61 22.16 9.24
CA SER A 181 -19.90 23.49 8.68
C SER A 181 -18.64 24.16 8.10
N ILE A 182 -17.50 24.08 8.80
CA ILE A 182 -16.23 24.63 8.32
C ILE A 182 -15.81 23.95 7.00
N LEU A 183 -15.91 22.63 6.93
CA LEU A 183 -15.58 21.89 5.70
C LEU A 183 -16.51 22.25 4.54
N ASN A 184 -17.82 22.37 4.80
CA ASN A 184 -18.79 22.76 3.77
C ASN A 184 -18.52 24.16 3.23
N GLN A 185 -18.13 25.11 4.10
CA GLN A 185 -17.73 26.46 3.67
C GLN A 185 -16.46 26.44 2.82
N ALA A 186 -15.43 25.70 3.25
CA ALA A 186 -14.19 25.56 2.48
C ALA A 186 -14.46 24.95 1.10
N TYR A 187 -15.30 23.91 1.01
CA TYR A 187 -15.69 23.31 -0.26
C TYR A 187 -16.38 24.35 -1.16
N THR A 188 -17.39 25.05 -0.64
CA THR A 188 -18.16 26.04 -1.42
C THR A 188 -17.28 27.18 -1.97
N LEU A 189 -16.29 27.64 -1.20
CA LEU A 189 -15.35 28.68 -1.62
C LEU A 189 -14.42 28.23 -2.75
N THR A 190 -14.16 26.92 -2.88
CA THR A 190 -13.24 26.37 -3.89
C THR A 190 -13.92 26.18 -5.26
N TYR A 191 -15.26 26.11 -5.30
CA TYR A 191 -16.04 25.93 -6.55
C TYR A 191 -16.72 27.21 -7.06
N LEU A 192 -16.53 28.34 -6.37
CA LEU A 192 -17.00 29.67 -6.78
C LEU A 192 -15.87 30.61 -7.24
N SER A 193 -14.64 30.11 -7.38
CA SER A 193 -13.48 30.84 -7.91
C SER A 193 -12.98 30.27 -9.23
#